data_AF-F5LPU7-F1
#
_entry.id   AF-F5LPU7-F1
#
_cell.length_a   1.000
_cell.length_b   1.000
_cell.length_c   1.000
_cell.angle_alpha   90.00
_cell.angle_beta   90.00
_cell.angle_gamma   90.00
#
_symmetry.space_group_name_H-M   'P 1'
#
loop_
_entity.id
_entity.type
_entity.pdbx_description
1 polymer ?
#
loop_
_entity_poly.entity_id
_entity_poly.type
_entity_poly.pdbx_seq_one_letter_code
_entity_poly.pdbx_strand_id
1 'polypeptide(L)'
;METPDEALAGNELRQDVRDAINRLPYKLRVVIIYRYFYEYTYDEIAELLAIPPGTVKSRVHLALKRLRAKFDTQLDGEAYPNVYSRKH
;
A
#
# COMPACT_ATOMS: atom_id res chain seq x y z
N MET A 1 24.54 -12.04 -10.75
CA MET A 1 24.17 -12.36 -9.37
C MET A 1 24.12 -11.05 -8.62
N GLU A 2 23.06 -10.83 -7.85
CA GLU A 2 22.94 -9.69 -6.92
C GLU A 2 24.07 -9.79 -5.88
N THR A 3 24.70 -8.67 -5.55
CA THR A 3 25.78 -8.62 -4.55
C THR A 3 25.23 -8.81 -3.13
N PRO A 4 26.05 -9.24 -2.14
CA PRO A 4 25.60 -9.38 -0.76
C PRO A 4 24.97 -8.11 -0.18
N ASP A 5 25.51 -6.94 -0.52
CA ASP A 5 25.02 -5.64 -0.04
C ASP A 5 23.66 -5.28 -0.69
N GLU A 6 23.50 -5.53 -1.99
CA GLU A 6 22.22 -5.34 -2.69
C GLU A 6 21.12 -6.26 -2.12
N ALA A 7 21.46 -7.52 -1.83
CA ALA A 7 20.54 -8.48 -1.23
C ALA A 7 20.13 -8.11 0.21
N LEU A 8 21.06 -7.56 1.00
CA LEU A 8 20.79 -7.07 2.35
C LEU A 8 19.86 -5.85 2.31
N ALA A 9 20.17 -4.85 1.49
CA ALA A 9 19.34 -3.67 1.31
C ALA A 9 17.92 -4.02 0.82
N GLY A 10 17.81 -4.98 -0.11
CA GLY A 10 16.52 -5.48 -0.57
C GLY A 10 15.71 -6.17 0.53
N ASN A 11 16.35 -6.89 1.45
CA ASN A 11 15.68 -7.51 2.59
C ASN A 11 15.21 -6.49 3.63
N GLU A 12 16.02 -5.48 3.91
CA GLU A 12 15.65 -4.37 4.80
C GLU A 12 14.44 -3.61 4.27
N LEU A 13 14.44 -3.26 2.98
CA LEU A 13 13.30 -2.60 2.34
C LEU A 13 12.02 -3.45 2.42
N ARG A 14 12.13 -4.76 2.17
CA ARG A 14 10.98 -5.69 2.28
C ARG A 14 10.44 -5.75 3.71
N GLN A 15 11.31 -5.72 4.71
CA GLN A 15 10.91 -5.71 6.12
C GLN A 15 10.21 -4.40 6.50
N ASP A 16 10.76 -3.26 6.06
CA ASP A 16 10.17 -1.94 6.28
C ASP A 16 8.76 -1.82 5.67
N VAL A 17 8.57 -2.30 4.44
CA VAL A 17 7.25 -2.35 3.79
C VAL A 17 6.28 -3.22 4.57
N ARG A 18 6.71 -4.41 5.02
CA ARG A 18 5.88 -5.31 5.82
C ARG A 18 5.44 -4.65 7.12
N ASP A 19 6.36 -3.99 7.82
CA ASP A 19 6.08 -3.32 9.08
C ASP A 19 5.15 -2.12 8.90
N ALA A 20 5.32 -1.34 7.82
CA ALA A 20 4.42 -0.25 7.47
C ALA A 20 2.99 -0.75 7.20
N ILE A 21 2.83 -1.85 6.47
CA ILE A 21 1.52 -2.49 6.22
C ILE A 21 0.92 -2.98 7.54
N ASN A 22 1.71 -3.59 8.42
CA ASN A 22 1.25 -4.10 9.71
C ASN A 22 0.77 -3.01 10.67
N ARG A 23 1.33 -1.79 10.56
CA ARG A 23 0.92 -0.62 11.35
C ARG A 23 -0.34 0.07 10.83
N LEU A 24 -0.84 -0.31 9.64
CA LEU A 24 -2.12 0.23 9.16
C LEU A 24 -3.27 -0.24 10.06
N PRO A 25 -4.28 0.62 10.32
CA PRO A 25 -5.54 0.18 10.90
C PRO A 25 -6.10 -1.02 10.15
N TYR A 26 -6.68 -1.99 10.86
CA TYR A 26 -7.15 -3.26 10.30
C TYR A 26 -7.95 -3.10 9.01
N LYS A 27 -8.91 -2.15 8.98
CA LYS A 27 -9.78 -1.88 7.82
C LYS A 27 -9.01 -1.41 6.58
N LEU A 28 -7.86 -0.77 6.74
CA LEU A 28 -6.99 -0.31 5.64
C LEU A 28 -6.00 -1.41 5.23
N ARG A 29 -5.46 -2.13 6.22
CA ARG A 29 -4.55 -3.26 5.99
C ARG A 29 -5.22 -4.36 5.16
N VAL A 30 -6.42 -4.77 5.54
CA VAL A 30 -7.11 -5.92 4.90
C VAL A 30 -7.35 -5.68 3.40
N VAL A 31 -7.74 -4.46 3.01
CA VAL A 31 -7.97 -4.15 1.59
C VAL A 31 -6.68 -4.10 0.78
N ILE A 32 -5.54 -3.75 1.39
CA ILE A 32 -4.22 -3.81 0.74
C ILE A 32 -3.78 -5.26 0.57
N ILE A 33 -3.93 -6.08 1.61
CA ILE A 33 -3.59 -7.50 1.55
C ILE A 33 -4.39 -8.18 0.43
N TYR A 34 -5.71 -8.01 0.42
CA TYR A 34 -6.56 -8.59 -0.61
C TYR A 34 -6.25 -8.08 -2.02
N ARG A 35 -6.02 -6.78 -2.19
CA ARG A 35 -5.77 -6.21 -3.52
C ARG A 35 -4.43 -6.63 -4.12
N TYR A 36 -3.37 -6.69 -3.32
CA TYR A 36 -2.00 -6.81 -3.81
C TYR A 36 -1.33 -8.16 -3.54
N PHE A 37 -1.80 -8.93 -2.55
CA PHE A 37 -1.24 -10.26 -2.24
C PHE A 37 -2.14 -11.39 -2.74
N TYR A 38 -3.47 -11.17 -2.75
CA TYR A 38 -4.44 -12.13 -3.27
C TYR A 38 -5.02 -11.73 -4.63
N GLU A 39 -4.59 -10.59 -5.17
CA GLU A 39 -4.98 -10.08 -6.49
C GLU A 39 -6.49 -9.90 -6.73
N TYR A 40 -7.29 -9.82 -5.67
CA TYR A 40 -8.73 -9.60 -5.79
C TYR A 40 -9.06 -8.23 -6.38
N THR A 41 -10.10 -8.19 -7.20
CA THR A 41 -10.73 -6.97 -7.71
C THR A 41 -11.44 -6.20 -6.59
N TYR A 42 -11.76 -4.93 -6.84
CA TYR A 42 -12.49 -4.15 -5.84
C TYR A 42 -13.90 -4.68 -5.55
N ASP A 43 -14.53 -5.31 -6.52
CA ASP A 43 -15.86 -5.89 -6.37
C ASP A 43 -15.81 -7.19 -5.56
N GLU A 44 -14.84 -8.08 -5.83
CA GLU A 44 -14.61 -9.27 -4.99
C GLU A 44 -14.28 -8.91 -3.53
N ILE A 45 -13.47 -7.86 -3.32
CA ILE A 45 -13.17 -7.35 -1.97
C ILE A 45 -14.44 -6.78 -1.31
N ALA A 46 -15.29 -6.10 -2.06
CA ALA A 46 -16.53 -5.54 -1.58
C ALA A 46 -17.48 -6.64 -1.10
N GLU A 47 -17.59 -7.71 -1.88
CA GLU A 47 -18.37 -8.91 -1.54
C GLU A 47 -17.80 -9.62 -0.30
N LEU A 48 -16.50 -9.94 -0.30
CA LEU A 48 -15.83 -10.63 0.81
C LEU A 48 -15.94 -9.89 2.15
N LEU A 49 -15.93 -8.56 2.12
CA LEU A 49 -15.99 -7.71 3.31
C LEU A 49 -17.40 -7.21 3.64
N ALA A 50 -18.40 -7.52 2.81
CA ALA A 50 -19.77 -7.00 2.89
C ALA A 50 -19.83 -5.45 3.05
N ILE A 51 -19.11 -4.73 2.17
CA ILE A 51 -19.06 -3.26 2.15
C ILE A 51 -19.24 -2.73 0.73
N PRO A 52 -19.65 -1.46 0.52
CA PRO A 52 -19.78 -0.90 -0.82
C PRO A 52 -18.44 -0.87 -1.58
N PRO A 53 -18.41 -1.10 -2.92
CA PRO A 53 -17.18 -0.96 -3.73
C PRO A 53 -16.54 0.43 -3.62
N GLY A 54 -17.34 1.49 -3.46
CA GLY A 54 -16.83 2.84 -3.18
C GLY A 54 -16.05 2.94 -1.87
N THR A 55 -16.43 2.16 -0.85
CA THR A 55 -15.70 2.07 0.43
C THR A 55 -14.41 1.28 0.29
N VAL A 56 -14.38 0.24 -0.56
CA VAL A 56 -13.12 -0.45 -0.91
C VAL A 56 -12.14 0.52 -1.55
N LYS A 57 -12.57 1.24 -2.60
CA LYS A 57 -11.75 2.23 -3.31
C LYS A 57 -11.19 3.29 -2.37
N SER A 58 -12.03 3.87 -1.50
CA SER A 58 -11.58 4.91 -0.56
C SER A 58 -10.63 4.37 0.51
N ARG A 59 -10.82 3.14 0.99
CA ARG A 59 -9.89 2.49 1.93
C ARG A 59 -8.55 2.17 1.27
N VAL A 60 -8.53 1.65 0.05
CA VAL A 60 -7.29 1.39 -0.70
C VAL A 60 -6.52 2.68 -0.92
N HIS A 61 -7.19 3.73 -1.40
CA HIS A 61 -6.56 5.04 -1.59
C HIS A 61 -5.97 5.60 -0.29
N LEU A 62 -6.74 5.57 0.81
CA LEU A 62 -6.27 6.05 2.11
C LEU A 62 -5.09 5.22 2.65
N ALA A 63 -5.12 3.90 2.45
CA ALA A 63 -4.02 3.02 2.85
C ALA A 63 -2.73 3.33 2.08
N LEU A 64 -2.82 3.45 0.75
CA LEU A 64 -1.68 3.83 -0.10
C LEU A 64 -1.14 5.21 0.26
N LYS A 65 -2.00 6.20 0.52
CA LYS A 65 -1.58 7.53 0.96
C LYS A 65 -0.79 7.47 2.27
N ARG A 66 -1.22 6.64 3.24
CA ARG A 66 -0.51 6.48 4.53
C ARG A 66 0.82 5.75 4.37
N LEU A 67 0.85 4.69 3.56
CA LEU A 67 2.09 3.98 3.25
C LEU A 67 3.08 4.91 2.56
N ARG A 68 2.64 5.63 1.53
CA ARG A 68 3.46 6.59 0.83
C ARG A 68 4.01 7.68 1.76
N ALA A 69 3.18 8.28 2.62
CA ALA A 69 3.66 9.28 3.58
C ALA A 69 4.76 8.74 4.50
N LYS A 70 4.69 7.45 4.89
CA LYS A 70 5.72 6.80 5.72
C LYS A 70 7.08 6.68 5.02
N PHE A 71 7.07 6.50 3.69
CA PHE A 71 8.28 6.33 2.87
C PHE A 71 8.76 7.63 2.23
N ASP A 72 7.87 8.58 1.90
CA ASP A 72 8.24 9.92 1.42
C ASP A 72 9.05 10.66 2.50
N THR A 73 8.75 10.48 3.80
CA THR A 73 9.58 11.01 4.91
C THR A 73 10.95 10.31 5.05
N GLN A 74 11.16 9.16 4.39
CA GLN A 74 12.47 8.48 4.32
C GLN A 74 13.21 8.79 3.00
N LEU A 75 12.52 9.40 2.03
CA LEU A 75 12.99 9.70 0.68
C LEU A 75 13.01 11.21 0.45
N ASP A 76 13.79 11.94 1.25
CA ASP A 76 14.04 13.36 1.02
C ASP A 76 14.87 13.55 -0.27
N GLY A 77 14.20 13.57 -1.43
CA GLY A 77 14.87 13.84 -2.71
C GLY A 77 14.01 13.70 -3.97
N GLU A 78 13.03 12.80 -4.02
CA GLU A 78 12.24 12.55 -5.24
C GLU A 78 10.75 12.46 -4.94
N ALA A 79 10.08 13.61 -4.89
CA ALA A 79 8.64 13.69 -4.72
C ALA A 79 7.92 13.10 -5.96
N TYR A 80 7.37 11.89 -5.84
CA TYR A 80 6.55 11.32 -6.91
C TYR A 80 5.25 12.12 -7.09
N PRO A 81 4.93 12.64 -8.28
CA PRO A 81 3.73 13.44 -8.48
C PRO A 81 2.48 12.64 -8.12
N ASN A 82 1.58 13.27 -7.36
CA ASN A 82 0.32 12.69 -6.94
C ASN A 82 -0.59 12.42 -8.16
N VAL A 83 -0.58 11.18 -8.65
CA VAL A 83 -1.46 10.72 -9.74
C VAL A 83 -2.95 10.66 -9.37
N TYR A 84 -3.32 11.05 -8.14
CA TYR A 84 -4.71 11.13 -7.70
C TYR A 84 -5.29 12.55 -7.71
N SER A 85 -4.57 13.56 -8.22
CA SER A 85 -5.14 14.89 -8.46
C SER A 85 -5.73 15.02 -9.87
N ARG A 86 -6.94 14.49 -10.07
CA ARG A 86 -8.00 14.90 -11.04
C ARG A 86 -9.06 13.78 -11.10
N LYS A 87 -10.38 13.98 -11.06
CA LYS A 87 -11.24 15.09 -11.52
C LYS A 87 -12.54 15.16 -10.67
N HIS A 88 -12.99 16.36 -10.34
CA HIS A 88 -14.39 16.77 -10.48
C HIS A 88 -14.41 18.06 -11.28
#